data_AF-A0A816EWY8-F1
#
_entry.id   AF-A0A816EWY8-F1
#
_cell.length_a   1.000
_cell.length_b   1.000
_cell.length_c   1.000
_cell.angle_alpha   90.00
_cell.angle_beta   90.00
_cell.angle_gamma   90.00
#
_symmetry.space_group_name_H-M   'P 1'
#
loop_
_entity.id
_entity.type
_entity.pdbx_description
1 polymer ?
#
loop_
_entity_poly.entity_id
_entity_poly.type
_entity_poly.pdbx_seq_one_letter_code
_entity_poly.pdbx_strand_id
1 'polypeptide(L)'
;MRVLESVWIFLFSHFIFSSAHIDFTSENDAQHQQHKVGDPIVIEVTWSQNDFLLHTIPSLQIVTNPLVSTQSSPIRKQIFDNLAQLNAEYVRYAAWFPYPKLAVAELNPPSGLLQCGNVGESYSVKLSCEQGGGVISSVDFASYGTASGACGQMKQGTCHAATSLEVVQKACIGQKECSVTASPTAFGDPCFGTHKRLLVQIQCNPPQNNTYWNFTYLDPSFKDFLAATNGHSRIIMFSTQPVWLFKLDTPHIYPDNASEVDWGYPQGTELVDDTMQALGDYYGRLTAWYTRGGFFDEYGRKHVSNYAYDWDYTEIFNEIEAEHRMSVEYYTRAYDAVIQGIRRHTNNTEMKYVGLAHAGHNEFDRYRYFLNHSNHAPGIPLDMISYHFYASSTSRIDPLSYEAFFPQLDTFTTEITQIEDIRKALSPETRTTIDELGIILPDDNNPDAPQFPLIFWNAGAAYYAYAWAKIARQGIDVVGHSQLVGYPNLPNLQLEPQFPSVAMLNWTTGEGTAKYWTSKLLIETADIDNDQAVITRTTDVGEKNVFSQAFVRKNRQRWVLIVNKRFANVDVLLRGSIGGTMQIVNEASGFGPPIETKLTEDRITLSPFAVAVVHMPNGELGI
;
A
#
# COMPACT_ATOMS: atom_id res chain seq x y z
N MET A 1 -11.25 -25.07 7.83
CA MET A 1 -12.55 -24.45 7.53
C MET A 1 -13.34 -24.36 8.84
N ARG A 2 -13.62 -23.13 9.33
CA ARG A 2 -14.02 -22.74 10.71
C ARG A 2 -12.92 -22.70 11.78
N VAL A 3 -11.92 -21.83 11.61
CA VAL A 3 -11.24 -21.08 12.71
C VAL A 3 -10.61 -19.81 12.10
N LEU A 4 -11.38 -18.91 11.49
CA LEU A 4 -10.87 -17.61 10.99
C LEU A 4 -11.92 -16.48 11.02
N GLU A 5 -12.95 -16.58 11.87
CA GLU A 5 -13.95 -15.51 12.07
C GLU A 5 -13.65 -14.64 13.32
N SER A 6 -12.50 -14.78 13.97
CA SER A 6 -12.30 -14.24 15.34
C SER A 6 -11.34 -13.06 15.46
N VAL A 7 -11.01 -12.36 14.37
CA VAL A 7 -10.21 -11.09 14.45
C VAL A 7 -10.93 -9.88 13.82
N TRP A 8 -12.10 -10.05 13.20
CA TRP A 8 -12.83 -8.94 12.57
C TRP A 8 -14.28 -8.78 13.05
N ILE A 9 -14.59 -9.28 14.25
CA ILE A 9 -15.83 -8.99 14.99
C ILE A 9 -15.46 -8.65 16.44
N PHE A 10 -14.94 -7.45 16.67
CA PHE A 10 -14.98 -6.79 17.98
C PHE A 10 -14.78 -5.28 17.78
N LEU A 11 -15.78 -4.60 17.21
CA LEU A 11 -15.99 -3.15 17.35
C LEU A 11 -17.41 -2.69 16.95
N PHE A 12 -18.42 -3.54 17.13
CA PHE A 12 -19.83 -3.10 17.06
C PHE A 12 -20.69 -3.90 18.05
N SER A 13 -20.84 -3.38 19.26
CA SER A 13 -22.05 -3.50 20.09
C SER A 13 -21.78 -2.91 21.47
N HIS A 14 -22.34 -1.73 21.74
CA HIS A 14 -23.02 -1.32 22.98
C HIS A 14 -23.24 0.21 22.95
N PHE A 15 -24.30 0.66 22.29
CA PHE A 15 -24.98 1.88 22.70
C PHE A 15 -26.46 1.56 22.88
N ILE A 16 -26.81 1.34 24.14
CA ILE A 16 -28.19 1.24 24.61
C ILE A 16 -28.77 2.66 24.54
N PHE A 17 -29.88 2.80 23.82
CA PHE A 17 -30.73 3.98 23.84
C PHE A 17 -31.24 4.23 25.27
N SER A 18 -30.88 5.39 25.83
CA SER A 18 -31.64 6.00 26.93
C SER A 18 -32.36 7.21 26.35
N SER A 19 -33.68 7.09 26.28
CA SER A 19 -34.62 8.13 25.91
C SER A 19 -34.75 9.14 27.05
N ALA A 20 -34.22 10.34 26.85
CA ALA A 20 -34.58 11.52 27.62
C ALA A 20 -35.40 12.46 26.74
N HIS A 21 -36.71 12.54 27.01
CA HIS A 21 -37.57 13.60 26.52
C HIS A 21 -37.09 14.94 27.08
N ILE A 22 -36.78 15.88 26.20
CA ILE A 22 -36.67 17.29 26.53
C ILE A 22 -37.54 18.04 25.53
N ASP A 23 -38.67 18.53 26.03
CA ASP A 23 -39.49 19.56 25.39
C ASP A 23 -38.72 20.87 25.33
N PHE A 24 -38.65 21.49 24.15
CA PHE A 24 -38.40 22.92 24.03
C PHE A 24 -39.41 23.55 23.08
N THR A 25 -40.23 24.42 23.65
CA THR A 25 -41.17 25.30 22.96
C THR A 25 -40.47 26.52 22.38
N SER A 26 -40.88 26.86 21.15
CA SER A 26 -41.05 28.19 20.52
C SER A 26 -39.87 29.17 20.35
N GLU A 27 -39.76 29.61 19.09
CA GLU A 27 -39.43 30.96 18.58
C GLU A 27 -37.97 31.41 18.47
N ASN A 28 -37.44 31.34 17.23
CA ASN A 28 -37.14 32.56 16.47
C ASN A 28 -36.93 32.24 14.99
N ASP A 29 -37.84 32.75 14.15
CA ASP A 29 -37.80 32.71 12.70
C ASP A 29 -36.68 33.60 12.14
N ALA A 30 -35.67 32.97 11.55
CA ALA A 30 -34.84 33.60 10.54
C ALA A 30 -34.93 32.74 9.27
N GLN A 31 -35.53 33.30 8.22
CA GLN A 31 -35.79 32.66 6.93
C GLN A 31 -34.55 31.94 6.39
N HIS A 32 -34.49 30.61 6.56
CA HIS A 32 -33.67 29.73 5.74
C HIS A 32 -34.59 29.19 4.65
N GLN A 33 -34.41 29.67 3.42
CA GLN A 33 -35.02 29.06 2.25
C GLN A 33 -34.49 27.63 2.13
N GLN A 34 -35.32 26.67 2.55
CA GLN A 34 -35.15 25.27 2.15
C GLN A 34 -35.22 25.21 0.62
N HIS A 35 -34.14 24.71 0.02
CA HIS A 35 -34.02 24.46 -1.41
C HIS A 35 -35.20 23.61 -1.89
N LYS A 36 -35.94 24.08 -2.91
CA LYS A 36 -37.01 23.30 -3.54
C LYS A 36 -36.39 22.17 -4.36
N VAL A 37 -36.94 20.96 -4.24
CA VAL A 37 -36.56 19.81 -5.07
C VAL A 37 -36.79 20.18 -6.54
N GLY A 38 -35.72 20.30 -7.33
CA GLY A 38 -35.77 20.58 -8.78
C GLY A 38 -35.04 21.84 -9.25
N ASP A 39 -34.66 22.77 -8.35
CA ASP A 39 -33.80 23.90 -8.71
C ASP A 39 -32.31 23.46 -8.80
N PRO A 40 -31.49 24.07 -9.67
CA PRO A 40 -30.07 23.75 -9.74
C PRO A 40 -29.33 24.25 -8.49
N ILE A 41 -28.37 23.46 -8.00
CA ILE A 41 -27.47 23.89 -6.92
C ILE A 41 -26.58 25.01 -7.44
N VAL A 42 -26.64 26.19 -6.84
CA VAL A 42 -25.82 27.33 -7.25
C VAL A 42 -24.45 27.23 -6.58
N ILE A 43 -23.39 27.30 -7.39
CA ILE A 43 -22.01 27.40 -6.92
C ILE A 43 -21.60 28.87 -6.95
N GLU A 44 -21.32 29.43 -5.77
CA GLU A 44 -20.91 30.81 -5.57
C GLU A 44 -19.42 30.88 -5.24
N VAL A 45 -18.64 31.52 -6.12
CA VAL A 45 -17.19 31.68 -5.96
C VAL A 45 -16.85 33.14 -5.67
N THR A 46 -16.15 33.38 -4.56
CA THR A 46 -15.60 34.70 -4.21
C THR A 46 -14.15 34.77 -4.65
N TRP A 47 -13.90 35.03 -5.94
CA TRP A 47 -12.57 35.00 -6.56
C TRP A 47 -11.52 35.92 -5.92
N SER A 48 -11.94 36.96 -5.21
CA SER A 48 -11.07 37.91 -4.52
C SER A 48 -10.69 37.50 -3.09
N GLN A 49 -11.33 36.46 -2.53
CA GLN A 49 -11.11 36.04 -1.16
C GLN A 49 -10.43 34.68 -1.11
N ASN A 50 -9.18 34.68 -0.64
CA ASN A 50 -8.39 33.47 -0.42
C ASN A 50 -8.99 32.60 0.69
N ASP A 51 -8.85 31.29 0.53
CA ASP A 51 -9.19 30.27 1.52
C ASP A 51 -7.92 29.63 2.10
N PHE A 52 -7.25 28.76 1.33
CA PHE A 52 -6.00 28.12 1.72
C PHE A 52 -5.08 27.95 0.51
N LEU A 53 -3.76 27.94 0.73
CA LEU A 53 -2.80 27.66 -0.32
C LEU A 53 -2.82 26.14 -0.60
N LEU A 54 -3.10 25.76 -1.85
CA LEU A 54 -3.01 24.35 -2.24
C LEU A 54 -1.54 23.97 -2.23
N HIS A 55 -1.21 22.87 -1.55
CA HIS A 55 0.12 22.24 -1.60
C HIS A 55 0.04 20.70 -1.54
N THR A 56 -1.17 20.16 -1.46
CA THR A 56 -1.43 18.73 -1.32
C THR A 56 -1.30 18.01 -2.66
N ILE A 57 -0.41 17.03 -2.70
CA ILE A 57 -0.07 16.27 -3.90
C ILE A 57 -0.97 15.04 -4.00
N PRO A 58 -1.74 14.88 -5.08
CA PRO A 58 -2.38 13.61 -5.38
C PRO A 58 -1.32 12.57 -5.80
N SER A 59 -1.33 11.41 -5.17
CA SER A 59 -0.36 10.33 -5.39
C SER A 59 -1.05 8.96 -5.32
N LEU A 60 -0.26 7.89 -5.30
CA LEU A 60 -0.71 6.52 -5.19
C LEU A 60 0.40 5.60 -4.69
N GLN A 61 0.00 4.39 -4.32
CA GLN A 61 0.88 3.30 -3.99
C GLN A 61 0.79 2.16 -5.02
N ILE A 62 1.92 1.49 -5.27
CA ILE A 62 1.99 0.18 -5.92
C ILE A 62 2.39 -0.86 -4.87
N VAL A 63 1.58 -1.91 -4.75
CA VAL A 63 1.81 -3.00 -3.81
C VAL A 63 2.34 -4.22 -4.55
N THR A 64 3.31 -4.92 -3.95
CA THR A 64 3.80 -6.18 -4.51
C THR A 64 2.71 -7.24 -4.49
N ASN A 65 2.37 -7.71 -5.68
CA ASN A 65 1.44 -8.80 -5.90
C ASN A 65 1.79 -9.54 -7.21
N PRO A 66 1.21 -10.72 -7.45
CA PRO A 66 1.40 -11.48 -8.68
C PRO A 66 1.20 -10.68 -9.98
N LEU A 67 0.28 -9.71 -10.03
CA LEU A 67 0.03 -8.91 -11.24
C LEU A 67 1.09 -7.83 -11.52
N VAL A 68 1.97 -7.51 -10.57
CA VAL A 68 3.16 -6.67 -10.83
C VAL A 68 4.43 -7.50 -11.03
N SER A 69 4.35 -8.81 -10.82
CA SER A 69 5.46 -9.75 -10.97
C SER A 69 5.69 -10.20 -12.42
N THR A 70 6.93 -10.57 -12.76
CA THR A 70 7.28 -11.15 -14.07
C THR A 70 6.74 -12.56 -14.29
N GLN A 71 6.40 -13.27 -13.22
CA GLN A 71 6.10 -14.69 -13.23
C GLN A 71 4.64 -14.97 -13.59
N SER A 72 3.73 -14.05 -13.23
CA SER A 72 2.29 -14.31 -13.32
C SER A 72 1.52 -13.28 -14.13
N SER A 73 2.06 -12.09 -14.36
CA SER A 73 1.26 -11.00 -14.90
C SER A 73 1.22 -10.94 -16.43
N PRO A 74 0.03 -11.01 -17.05
CA PRO A 74 -0.13 -10.75 -18.47
C PRO A 74 -0.16 -9.24 -18.82
N ILE A 75 -0.34 -8.37 -17.82
CA ILE A 75 -0.54 -6.92 -17.99
C ILE A 75 0.55 -6.06 -17.36
N ARG A 76 1.68 -6.67 -16.93
CA ARG A 76 2.79 -5.98 -16.25
C ARG A 76 3.27 -4.75 -17.00
N LYS A 77 3.44 -4.87 -18.32
CA LYS A 77 3.89 -3.74 -19.14
C LYS A 77 2.90 -2.58 -19.08
N GLN A 78 1.60 -2.86 -19.25
CA GLN A 78 0.55 -1.84 -19.18
C GLN A 78 0.49 -1.19 -17.80
N ILE A 79 0.67 -1.94 -16.70
CA ILE A 79 0.69 -1.38 -15.35
C ILE A 79 1.77 -0.30 -15.22
N PHE A 80 3.02 -0.62 -15.59
CA PHE A 80 4.13 0.31 -15.47
C PHE A 80 4.13 1.42 -16.54
N ASP A 81 3.60 1.17 -17.74
CA ASP A 81 3.35 2.22 -18.73
C ASP A 81 2.32 3.24 -18.22
N ASN A 82 1.23 2.80 -17.59
CA ASN A 82 0.23 3.68 -16.99
C ASN A 82 0.81 4.43 -15.78
N LEU A 83 1.62 3.77 -14.94
CA LEU A 83 2.29 4.45 -13.83
C LEU A 83 3.18 5.59 -14.33
N ALA A 84 3.98 5.35 -15.36
CA ALA A 84 4.83 6.38 -15.96
C ALA A 84 3.99 7.51 -16.59
N GLN A 85 2.88 7.18 -17.25
CA GLN A 85 1.97 8.16 -17.85
C GLN A 85 1.18 8.97 -16.83
N LEU A 86 1.04 8.51 -15.59
CA LEU A 86 0.35 9.24 -14.54
C LEU A 86 1.19 10.43 -14.05
N ASN A 87 2.52 10.35 -14.18
CA ASN A 87 3.45 11.43 -13.87
C ASN A 87 3.24 11.99 -12.44
N ALA A 88 3.00 11.09 -11.49
CA ALA A 88 2.72 11.42 -10.09
C ALA A 88 4.03 11.58 -9.29
N GLU A 89 4.05 12.53 -8.37
CA GLU A 89 5.09 12.70 -7.37
C GLU A 89 4.77 11.88 -6.11
N TYR A 90 5.80 11.47 -5.37
CA TYR A 90 5.69 10.70 -4.12
C TYR A 90 4.97 9.36 -4.30
N VAL A 91 5.11 8.71 -5.46
CA VAL A 91 4.56 7.37 -5.64
C VAL A 91 5.24 6.43 -4.66
N ARG A 92 4.43 5.63 -3.96
CA ARG A 92 4.89 4.68 -2.95
C ARG A 92 5.04 3.28 -3.52
N TYR A 93 6.16 2.61 -3.25
CA TYR A 93 6.32 1.18 -3.50
C TYR A 93 6.21 0.42 -2.18
N ALA A 94 5.31 -0.55 -2.08
CA ALA A 94 5.08 -1.34 -0.88
C ALA A 94 5.33 -2.83 -1.14
N ALA A 95 6.41 -3.36 -0.56
CA ALA A 95 6.71 -4.79 -0.54
C ALA A 95 5.91 -5.49 0.56
N TRP A 96 4.62 -5.75 0.29
CA TRP A 96 3.61 -6.19 1.26
C TRP A 96 3.58 -7.71 1.47
N PHE A 97 3.17 -8.10 2.68
CA PHE A 97 3.47 -9.39 3.28
C PHE A 97 2.80 -10.65 2.70
N PRO A 98 1.59 -10.61 2.09
CA PRO A 98 0.90 -11.83 1.69
C PRO A 98 1.63 -12.63 0.60
N TYR A 99 2.63 -12.04 -0.05
CA TYR A 99 3.48 -12.71 -1.03
C TYR A 99 4.94 -12.66 -0.56
N PRO A 100 5.32 -13.46 0.46
CA PRO A 100 6.62 -13.33 1.12
C PRO A 100 7.80 -13.46 0.16
N LYS A 101 7.69 -14.29 -0.88
CA LYS A 101 8.71 -14.43 -1.93
C LYS A 101 8.84 -13.21 -2.84
N LEU A 102 7.78 -12.42 -3.02
CA LEU A 102 7.82 -11.18 -3.78
C LEU A 102 8.29 -9.99 -2.93
N ALA A 103 8.18 -10.08 -1.60
CA ALA A 103 8.39 -8.97 -0.68
C ALA A 103 9.70 -9.04 0.14
N VAL A 104 10.20 -10.24 0.45
CA VAL A 104 11.32 -10.44 1.37
C VAL A 104 12.53 -11.01 0.64
N ALA A 105 13.66 -10.32 0.74
CA ALA A 105 14.89 -10.72 0.07
C ALA A 105 15.64 -11.87 0.78
N GLU A 106 15.44 -12.06 2.09
CA GLU A 106 16.10 -13.14 2.85
C GLU A 106 15.08 -13.86 3.74
N LEU A 107 14.40 -14.87 3.20
CA LEU A 107 13.36 -15.61 3.94
C LEU A 107 13.92 -16.61 4.96
N ASN A 108 15.16 -17.06 4.79
CA ASN A 108 15.81 -17.99 5.71
C ASN A 108 16.87 -17.25 6.52
N PRO A 109 17.01 -17.54 7.82
CA PRO A 109 18.04 -16.91 8.63
C PRO A 109 19.43 -17.29 8.10
N PRO A 110 20.41 -16.40 8.24
CA PRO A 110 21.80 -16.79 8.14
C PRO A 110 22.13 -17.97 9.04
N SER A 111 22.80 -18.99 8.51
CA SER A 111 23.01 -20.27 9.22
C SER A 111 24.48 -20.61 9.47
N GLY A 112 25.39 -19.68 9.14
CA GLY A 112 26.83 -19.92 9.27
C GLY A 112 27.24 -21.16 8.48
N LEU A 113 27.93 -22.10 9.12
CA LEU A 113 28.53 -23.27 8.45
C LEU A 113 27.55 -24.28 7.82
N LEU A 114 26.27 -24.19 8.16
CA LEU A 114 25.24 -25.10 7.66
C LEU A 114 24.66 -24.57 6.36
N GLN A 115 24.40 -25.45 5.40
CA GLN A 115 23.60 -25.14 4.23
C GLN A 115 22.36 -26.02 4.21
N CYS A 116 21.20 -25.40 3.99
CA CYS A 116 19.93 -26.08 4.06
C CYS A 116 19.06 -25.83 2.85
N GLY A 117 18.08 -26.71 2.66
CA GLY A 117 16.99 -26.46 1.74
C GLY A 117 15.69 -27.10 2.21
N ASN A 118 14.58 -26.47 1.86
CA ASN A 118 13.23 -26.86 2.25
C ASN A 118 12.29 -26.56 1.08
N VAL A 119 11.80 -27.61 0.42
CA VAL A 119 10.90 -27.49 -0.74
C VAL A 119 9.73 -28.45 -0.61
N GLY A 120 8.56 -28.05 -1.07
CA GLY A 120 7.39 -28.93 -1.16
C GLY A 120 7.48 -29.91 -2.31
N GLU A 121 6.51 -30.82 -2.35
CA GLU A 121 6.34 -31.78 -3.45
C GLU A 121 6.35 -31.11 -4.82
N SER A 122 6.99 -31.78 -5.78
CA SER A 122 7.22 -31.35 -7.17
C SER A 122 8.27 -30.25 -7.35
N TYR A 123 8.77 -29.64 -6.28
CA TYR A 123 9.88 -28.67 -6.33
C TYR A 123 11.22 -29.37 -6.10
N SER A 124 12.32 -28.70 -6.50
CA SER A 124 13.67 -29.24 -6.34
C SER A 124 14.48 -28.39 -5.38
N VAL A 125 15.10 -29.05 -4.39
CA VAL A 125 16.09 -28.40 -3.53
C VAL A 125 17.38 -28.24 -4.33
N LYS A 126 17.96 -27.04 -4.28
CA LYS A 126 19.27 -26.74 -4.87
C LYS A 126 20.25 -26.44 -3.74
N LEU A 127 21.34 -27.20 -3.69
CA LEU A 127 22.39 -27.08 -2.67
C LEU A 127 23.73 -26.84 -3.38
N SER A 128 24.56 -25.95 -2.85
CA SER A 128 25.81 -25.52 -3.49
C SER A 128 26.87 -25.12 -2.46
N CYS A 129 27.99 -25.84 -2.48
CA CYS A 129 29.24 -25.52 -1.79
C CYS A 129 30.24 -24.84 -2.73
N GLU A 130 29.82 -24.38 -3.90
CA GLU A 130 30.74 -23.78 -4.88
C GLU A 130 31.35 -22.46 -4.36
N GLN A 131 30.64 -21.77 -3.47
CA GLN A 131 30.98 -20.42 -3.03
C GLN A 131 32.27 -20.35 -2.18
N GLY A 132 32.69 -21.46 -1.57
CA GLY A 132 34.00 -21.61 -0.92
C GLY A 132 34.98 -22.49 -1.70
N GLY A 133 34.71 -22.77 -2.98
CA GLY A 133 35.52 -23.66 -3.82
C GLY A 133 35.52 -25.12 -3.37
N GLY A 134 34.55 -25.49 -2.52
CA GLY A 134 34.46 -26.79 -1.87
C GLY A 134 33.51 -27.76 -2.56
N VAL A 135 33.32 -28.89 -1.89
CA VAL A 135 32.31 -29.89 -2.25
C VAL A 135 31.43 -30.20 -1.04
N ILE A 136 30.26 -30.76 -1.31
CA ILE A 136 29.37 -31.27 -0.27
C ILE A 136 30.05 -32.49 0.36
N SER A 137 30.41 -32.39 1.63
CA SER A 137 31.14 -33.44 2.36
C SER A 137 30.24 -34.38 3.13
N SER A 138 29.12 -33.88 3.67
CA SER A 138 28.15 -34.69 4.40
C SER A 138 26.72 -34.18 4.18
N VAL A 139 25.77 -35.09 4.39
CA VAL A 139 24.35 -34.77 4.55
C VAL A 139 24.02 -35.11 6.00
N ASP A 140 23.80 -34.08 6.81
CA ASP A 140 23.56 -34.21 8.25
C ASP A 140 22.10 -34.55 8.54
N PHE A 141 21.19 -34.08 7.67
CA PHE A 141 19.77 -34.32 7.77
C PHE A 141 19.15 -34.38 6.37
N ALA A 142 18.24 -35.34 6.16
CA ALA A 142 17.36 -35.34 5.00
C ALA A 142 16.04 -36.03 5.37
N SER A 143 14.92 -35.39 5.08
CA SER A 143 13.59 -35.96 5.31
C SER A 143 12.62 -35.51 4.23
N TYR A 144 12.09 -36.46 3.46
CA TYR A 144 10.92 -36.28 2.63
C TYR A 144 9.68 -36.75 3.40
N GLY A 145 8.79 -35.82 3.76
CA GLY A 145 7.66 -36.10 4.63
C GLY A 145 7.12 -34.85 5.31
N THR A 146 6.89 -34.92 6.61
CA THR A 146 6.30 -33.84 7.45
C THR A 146 7.34 -33.23 8.40
N ALA A 147 8.61 -33.23 7.99
CA ALA A 147 9.67 -32.61 8.79
C ALA A 147 9.43 -31.09 8.93
N SER A 148 9.87 -30.57 10.07
CA SER A 148 9.78 -29.15 10.43
C SER A 148 11.13 -28.67 10.97
N GLY A 149 11.28 -27.39 11.22
CA GLY A 149 12.54 -26.81 11.70
C GLY A 149 13.11 -25.76 10.76
N ALA A 150 13.97 -24.92 11.31
CA ALA A 150 14.87 -24.06 10.54
C ALA A 150 16.23 -24.77 10.34
N CYS A 151 17.09 -24.19 9.50
CA CYS A 151 18.44 -24.70 9.31
C CYS A 151 19.19 -24.82 10.65
N GLY A 152 19.79 -25.97 10.93
CA GLY A 152 20.43 -26.29 12.21
C GLY A 152 19.50 -26.76 13.33
N GLN A 153 18.18 -26.68 13.16
CA GLN A 153 17.17 -27.12 14.13
C GLN A 153 16.09 -27.98 13.46
N MET A 154 16.44 -28.68 12.38
CA MET A 154 15.53 -29.56 11.66
C MET A 154 15.14 -30.78 12.50
N LYS A 155 13.85 -31.11 12.52
CA LYS A 155 13.27 -32.23 13.24
C LYS A 155 12.49 -33.10 12.26
N GLN A 156 12.73 -34.40 12.35
CA GLN A 156 11.96 -35.38 11.59
C GLN A 156 10.49 -35.36 12.05
N GLY A 157 9.56 -35.36 11.10
CA GLY A 157 8.13 -35.46 11.36
C GLY A 157 7.66 -36.91 11.55
N THR A 158 6.37 -37.07 11.84
CA THR A 158 5.74 -38.39 12.00
C THR A 158 5.65 -39.16 10.67
N CYS A 159 5.52 -38.43 9.55
CA CYS A 159 5.72 -38.97 8.22
C CYS A 159 7.13 -38.67 7.71
N HIS A 160 7.86 -39.70 7.29
CA HIS A 160 9.22 -39.65 6.79
C HIS A 160 9.51 -40.84 5.86
N ALA A 161 10.06 -40.59 4.67
CA ALA A 161 10.57 -41.65 3.81
C ALA A 161 11.95 -42.13 4.31
N ALA A 162 12.05 -43.40 4.69
CA ALA A 162 13.28 -43.98 5.26
C ALA A 162 14.50 -43.90 4.32
N THR A 163 14.29 -43.76 3.01
CA THR A 163 15.35 -43.62 1.99
C THR A 163 15.83 -42.19 1.81
N SER A 164 15.25 -41.20 2.51
CA SER A 164 15.53 -39.76 2.31
C SER A 164 17.02 -39.43 2.37
N LEU A 165 17.72 -39.96 3.38
CA LEU A 165 19.16 -39.72 3.56
C LEU A 165 19.98 -40.33 2.43
N GLU A 166 19.73 -41.59 2.08
CA GLU A 166 20.47 -42.30 1.03
C GLU A 166 20.32 -41.62 -0.33
N VAL A 167 19.09 -41.23 -0.69
CA VAL A 167 18.80 -40.57 -1.97
C VAL A 167 19.57 -39.26 -2.09
N VAL A 168 19.55 -38.43 -1.04
CA VAL A 168 20.23 -37.13 -1.05
C VAL A 168 21.75 -37.31 -1.01
N GLN A 169 22.28 -38.21 -0.17
CA GLN A 169 23.71 -38.50 -0.11
C GLN A 169 24.26 -38.93 -1.47
N LYS A 170 23.55 -39.84 -2.15
CA LYS A 170 23.93 -40.32 -3.48
C LYS A 170 23.94 -39.22 -4.52
N ALA A 171 23.02 -38.26 -4.43
CA ALA A 171 22.94 -37.16 -5.36
C ALA A 171 23.97 -36.04 -5.09
N CYS A 172 24.34 -35.83 -3.82
CA CYS A 172 25.03 -34.61 -3.41
C CYS A 172 26.48 -34.79 -2.97
N ILE A 173 26.84 -35.86 -2.27
CA ILE A 173 28.20 -35.99 -1.70
C ILE A 173 29.27 -35.98 -2.81
N GLY A 174 30.32 -35.18 -2.60
CA GLY A 174 31.43 -34.99 -3.53
C GLY A 174 31.13 -34.03 -4.68
N GLN A 175 29.89 -33.55 -4.82
CA GLN A 175 29.54 -32.54 -5.82
C GLN A 175 29.76 -31.14 -5.27
N LYS A 176 30.06 -30.19 -6.17
CA LYS A 176 30.05 -28.76 -5.82
C LYS A 176 28.62 -28.25 -5.63
N GLU A 177 27.72 -28.71 -6.49
CA GLU A 177 26.30 -28.40 -6.46
C GLU A 177 25.49 -29.66 -6.72
N CYS A 178 24.30 -29.77 -6.14
CA CYS A 178 23.34 -30.82 -6.45
C CYS A 178 21.91 -30.27 -6.47
N SER A 179 21.04 -30.97 -7.20
CA SER A 179 19.61 -30.70 -7.25
C SER A 179 18.85 -31.99 -7.00
N VAL A 180 17.92 -31.99 -6.04
CA VAL A 180 17.11 -33.17 -5.70
C VAL A 180 15.63 -32.79 -5.74
N THR A 181 14.86 -33.45 -6.60
CA THR A 181 13.41 -33.21 -6.75
C THR A 181 12.62 -33.94 -5.68
N ALA A 182 11.84 -33.22 -4.90
CA ALA A 182 10.91 -33.76 -3.92
C ALA A 182 9.73 -34.44 -4.65
N SER A 183 9.82 -35.74 -4.89
CA SER A 183 8.79 -36.47 -5.63
C SER A 183 8.60 -37.90 -5.14
N PRO A 184 7.39 -38.47 -5.33
CA PRO A 184 7.16 -39.89 -5.07
C PRO A 184 8.06 -40.82 -5.88
N THR A 185 8.52 -40.40 -7.07
CA THR A 185 9.47 -41.18 -7.87
C THR A 185 10.84 -41.28 -7.20
N ALA A 186 11.30 -40.23 -6.53
CA ALA A 186 12.59 -40.19 -5.86
C ALA A 186 12.55 -40.86 -4.47
N PHE A 187 11.46 -40.69 -3.72
CA PHE A 187 11.40 -41.03 -2.29
C PHE A 187 10.30 -42.03 -1.92
N GLY A 188 9.42 -42.40 -2.86
CA GLY A 188 8.18 -43.11 -2.55
C GLY A 188 7.11 -42.20 -1.93
N ASP A 189 5.98 -42.78 -1.51
CA ASP A 189 4.93 -42.05 -0.78
C ASP A 189 4.84 -42.55 0.68
N PRO A 190 5.58 -41.92 1.61
CA PRO A 190 5.60 -42.33 3.01
C PRO A 190 4.28 -42.07 3.75
N CYS A 191 3.40 -41.22 3.21
CA CYS A 191 2.10 -40.92 3.80
C CYS A 191 1.13 -40.40 2.72
N PHE A 192 0.31 -41.32 2.21
CA PHE A 192 -0.69 -41.01 1.18
C PHE A 192 -1.67 -39.91 1.64
N GLY A 193 -1.98 -38.98 0.74
CA GLY A 193 -2.91 -37.87 0.98
C GLY A 193 -2.38 -36.78 1.93
N THR A 194 -1.15 -36.89 2.42
CA THR A 194 -0.50 -35.86 3.23
C THR A 194 0.46 -35.05 2.35
N HIS A 195 0.43 -33.72 2.46
CA HIS A 195 1.41 -32.86 1.80
C HIS A 195 2.80 -33.10 2.37
N LYS A 196 3.76 -33.41 1.50
CA LYS A 196 5.15 -33.71 1.90
C LYS A 196 6.09 -32.60 1.45
N ARG A 197 7.18 -32.44 2.21
CA ARG A 197 8.29 -31.53 1.91
C ARG A 197 9.60 -32.29 2.03
N LEU A 198 10.59 -31.91 1.23
CA LEU A 198 11.97 -32.34 1.36
C LEU A 198 12.76 -31.28 2.12
N LEU A 199 13.17 -31.61 3.35
CA LEU A 199 14.11 -30.81 4.14
C LEU A 199 15.48 -31.47 4.11
N VAL A 200 16.52 -30.70 3.82
CA VAL A 200 17.91 -31.17 3.74
C VAL A 200 18.84 -30.21 4.47
N GLN A 201 19.82 -30.75 5.20
CA GLN A 201 20.96 -30.03 5.76
C GLN A 201 22.25 -30.74 5.35
N ILE A 202 23.22 -29.96 4.87
CA ILE A 202 24.52 -30.45 4.43
C ILE A 202 25.67 -29.67 5.07
N GLN A 203 26.87 -30.25 5.00
CA GLN A 203 28.13 -29.55 5.26
C GLN A 203 28.98 -29.50 4.01
N CYS A 204 29.71 -28.40 3.88
CA CYS A 204 30.70 -28.18 2.84
C CYS A 204 32.12 -28.47 3.36
N ASN A 205 33.01 -28.92 2.47
CA ASN A 205 34.44 -28.94 2.71
C ASN A 205 35.19 -28.17 1.61
N PRO A 206 35.87 -27.04 1.92
CA PRO A 206 35.94 -26.43 3.25
C PRO A 206 34.57 -25.89 3.72
N PRO A 207 34.33 -25.78 5.05
CA PRO A 207 33.12 -25.18 5.61
C PRO A 207 32.90 -23.74 5.12
N GLN A 208 31.64 -23.34 4.94
CA GLN A 208 31.27 -22.05 4.35
C GLN A 208 30.17 -21.38 5.16
N ASN A 209 30.32 -20.09 5.45
CA ASN A 209 29.25 -19.30 6.05
C ASN A 209 28.18 -18.97 5.00
N ASN A 210 26.94 -19.33 5.31
CA ASN A 210 25.79 -19.21 4.41
C ASN A 210 24.78 -18.17 4.89
N THR A 211 24.37 -17.36 3.92
CA THR A 211 23.26 -16.39 3.97
C THR A 211 22.34 -16.68 2.80
N TYR A 212 21.07 -16.27 2.85
CA TYR A 212 20.05 -16.73 1.90
C TYR A 212 19.35 -15.60 1.14
N TRP A 213 20.09 -14.54 0.84
CA TRP A 213 19.64 -13.44 0.01
C TRP A 213 19.25 -13.92 -1.40
N ASN A 214 18.01 -13.64 -1.78
CA ASN A 214 17.41 -13.97 -3.06
C ASN A 214 16.53 -12.82 -3.55
N PHE A 215 17.05 -12.07 -4.51
CA PHE A 215 16.36 -10.93 -5.12
C PHE A 215 15.59 -11.28 -6.40
N THR A 216 15.56 -12.56 -6.80
CA THR A 216 15.00 -13.02 -8.10
C THR A 216 13.57 -12.54 -8.35
N TYR A 217 12.77 -12.43 -7.30
CA TYR A 217 11.35 -12.11 -7.37
C TYR A 217 11.05 -10.63 -7.06
N LEU A 218 11.83 -10.01 -6.17
CA LEU A 218 11.65 -8.61 -5.79
C LEU A 218 12.24 -7.65 -6.83
N ASP A 219 13.42 -7.95 -7.37
CA ASP A 219 14.14 -7.07 -8.30
C ASP A 219 13.31 -6.67 -9.52
N PRO A 220 12.63 -7.58 -10.24
CA PRO A 220 11.97 -7.20 -11.48
C PRO A 220 10.86 -6.17 -11.29
N SER A 221 9.99 -6.32 -10.30
CA SER A 221 8.88 -5.38 -10.08
C SER A 221 9.39 -4.04 -9.54
N PHE A 222 10.38 -4.07 -8.63
CA PHE A 222 10.96 -2.87 -8.07
C PHE A 222 11.73 -2.04 -9.12
N LYS A 223 12.48 -2.70 -10.01
CA LYS A 223 13.20 -2.01 -11.11
C LYS A 223 12.25 -1.36 -12.10
N ASP A 224 11.15 -2.02 -12.45
CA ASP A 224 10.13 -1.42 -13.31
C ASP A 224 9.46 -0.22 -12.63
N PHE A 225 9.18 -0.32 -11.33
CA PHE A 225 8.71 0.82 -10.54
C PHE A 225 9.70 1.99 -10.58
N LEU A 226 10.99 1.73 -10.34
CA LEU A 226 12.02 2.77 -10.34
C LEU A 226 12.17 3.43 -11.72
N ALA A 227 11.99 2.65 -12.80
CA ALA A 227 12.01 3.15 -14.16
C ALA A 227 10.76 3.98 -14.49
N ALA A 228 9.57 3.52 -14.09
CA ALA A 228 8.30 4.22 -14.33
C ALA A 228 8.20 5.55 -13.55
N THR A 229 8.91 5.65 -12.42
CA THR A 229 8.94 6.85 -11.56
C THR A 229 10.23 7.66 -11.71
N ASN A 230 11.01 7.40 -12.76
CA ASN A 230 12.30 8.05 -12.92
C ASN A 230 12.15 9.57 -13.12
N GLY A 231 12.82 10.36 -12.28
CA GLY A 231 12.75 11.83 -12.30
C GLY A 231 11.71 12.41 -11.34
N HIS A 232 10.97 11.58 -10.63
CA HIS A 232 9.99 11.98 -9.61
C HIS A 232 10.49 11.67 -8.20
N SER A 233 9.98 12.41 -7.22
CA SER A 233 10.11 12.05 -5.81
C SER A 233 9.40 10.73 -5.55
N ARG A 234 9.98 9.84 -4.75
CA ARG A 234 9.39 8.51 -4.47
C ARG A 234 9.57 8.08 -3.02
N ILE A 235 8.65 7.24 -2.56
CA ILE A 235 8.69 6.65 -1.23
C ILE A 235 8.80 5.13 -1.33
N ILE A 236 9.88 4.56 -0.79
CA ILE A 236 10.12 3.12 -0.83
C ILE A 236 9.78 2.52 0.52
N MET A 237 8.85 1.57 0.55
CA MET A 237 8.46 0.83 1.73
C MET A 237 8.73 -0.67 1.52
N PHE A 238 9.81 -1.17 2.12
CA PHE A 238 10.01 -2.60 2.29
C PHE A 238 9.31 -3.06 3.58
N SER A 239 7.98 -3.04 3.60
CA SER A 239 7.21 -3.20 4.86
C SER A 239 7.42 -4.54 5.54
N THR A 240 7.57 -5.59 4.75
CA THR A 240 7.61 -6.98 5.23
C THR A 240 8.98 -7.36 5.83
N GLN A 241 9.04 -7.61 7.13
CA GLN A 241 10.25 -8.02 7.86
C GLN A 241 10.42 -9.54 7.85
N PRO A 242 11.60 -10.11 7.55
CA PRO A 242 11.82 -11.55 7.68
C PRO A 242 11.43 -12.11 9.05
N VAL A 243 10.57 -13.14 9.09
CA VAL A 243 10.06 -13.70 10.36
C VAL A 243 11.14 -14.32 11.23
N TRP A 244 12.31 -14.67 10.66
CA TRP A 244 13.43 -15.16 11.46
C TRP A 244 14.07 -14.09 12.35
N LEU A 245 13.78 -12.81 12.12
CA LEU A 245 14.13 -11.72 13.04
C LEU A 245 13.30 -11.78 14.33
N PHE A 246 12.20 -12.53 14.35
CA PHE A 246 11.27 -12.64 15.47
C PHE A 246 11.39 -13.97 16.20
N LYS A 247 11.06 -13.95 17.49
CA LYS A 247 10.87 -15.15 18.30
C LYS A 247 9.64 -15.89 17.78
N LEU A 248 9.85 -17.13 17.34
CA LEU A 248 8.80 -17.99 16.78
C LEU A 248 8.60 -19.22 17.67
N ASP A 249 7.35 -19.55 17.96
CA ASP A 249 6.99 -20.81 18.64
C ASP A 249 7.29 -22.03 17.76
N THR A 250 7.05 -21.87 16.45
CA THR A 250 7.33 -22.87 15.43
C THR A 250 7.92 -22.21 14.18
N PRO A 251 8.85 -22.88 13.48
CA PRO A 251 9.36 -22.41 12.20
C PRO A 251 8.22 -22.18 11.21
N HIS A 252 8.22 -21.01 10.55
CA HIS A 252 7.26 -20.70 9.49
C HIS A 252 7.65 -21.41 8.19
N ILE A 253 6.66 -21.93 7.47
CA ILE A 253 6.85 -22.60 6.18
C ILE A 253 6.23 -21.72 5.11
N TYR A 254 7.06 -21.26 4.18
CA TYR A 254 6.62 -20.42 3.07
C TYR A 254 6.05 -21.25 1.92
N PRO A 255 5.09 -20.70 1.14
CA PRO A 255 4.65 -21.29 -0.11
C PRO A 255 5.81 -21.53 -1.09
N ASP A 256 5.75 -22.61 -1.86
CA ASP A 256 6.78 -22.91 -2.87
C ASP A 256 6.61 -22.08 -4.15
N ASN A 257 5.38 -21.77 -4.52
CA ASN A 257 5.06 -20.83 -5.60
C ASN A 257 5.20 -19.39 -5.08
N ALA A 258 5.88 -18.52 -5.83
CA ALA A 258 6.06 -17.12 -5.44
C ALA A 258 4.76 -16.29 -5.52
N SER A 259 3.78 -16.76 -6.29
CA SER A 259 2.48 -16.09 -6.48
C SER A 259 1.37 -16.64 -5.61
N GLU A 260 1.67 -17.66 -4.80
CA GLU A 260 0.75 -18.20 -3.81
C GLU A 260 0.72 -17.30 -2.58
N VAL A 261 -0.49 -17.04 -2.07
CA VAL A 261 -0.70 -16.14 -0.95
C VAL A 261 -0.42 -16.85 0.38
N ASP A 262 0.14 -16.12 1.33
CA ASP A 262 0.42 -16.57 2.69
C ASP A 262 -0.14 -15.57 3.71
N TRP A 263 -1.46 -15.64 3.94
CA TRP A 263 -2.12 -14.88 5.00
C TRP A 263 -1.73 -15.33 6.41
N GLY A 264 -0.96 -16.42 6.53
CA GLY A 264 -0.33 -16.83 7.78
C GLY A 264 0.88 -15.96 8.13
N TYR A 265 1.41 -15.18 7.20
CA TYR A 265 2.42 -14.17 7.45
C TYR A 265 1.74 -12.84 7.87
N PRO A 266 2.34 -11.96 8.70
CA PRO A 266 3.58 -12.13 9.48
C PRO A 266 3.42 -12.97 10.76
N GLN A 267 4.55 -13.42 11.31
CA GLN A 267 4.62 -14.26 12.51
C GLN A 267 5.57 -13.69 13.58
N GLY A 268 5.21 -13.85 14.85
CA GLY A 268 5.96 -13.34 16.00
C GLY A 268 5.68 -11.86 16.30
N THR A 269 5.88 -11.43 17.55
CA THR A 269 5.66 -10.04 17.99
C THR A 269 6.86 -9.46 18.75
N GLU A 270 7.90 -10.27 18.97
CA GLU A 270 9.10 -9.89 19.70
C GLU A 270 10.33 -10.29 18.88
N LEU A 271 11.30 -9.39 18.74
CA LEU A 271 12.52 -9.65 17.99
C LEU A 271 13.42 -10.62 18.77
N VAL A 272 14.23 -11.40 18.06
CA VAL A 272 15.25 -12.26 18.67
C VAL A 272 16.38 -11.42 19.28
N ASP A 273 16.71 -10.30 18.63
CA ASP A 273 17.76 -9.36 19.04
C ASP A 273 17.16 -8.11 19.69
N ASP A 274 17.28 -8.02 21.02
CA ASP A 274 16.78 -6.88 21.82
C ASP A 274 17.47 -5.56 21.47
N THR A 275 18.66 -5.58 20.86
CA THR A 275 19.35 -4.36 20.39
C THR A 275 18.78 -3.84 19.06
N MET A 276 18.00 -4.67 18.36
CA MET A 276 17.46 -4.42 17.02
C MET A 276 18.53 -4.17 15.95
N GLN A 277 19.79 -4.52 16.23
CA GLN A 277 20.87 -4.35 15.27
C GLN A 277 20.67 -5.25 14.05
N ALA A 278 20.26 -6.51 14.25
CA ALA A 278 19.97 -7.43 13.15
C ALA A 278 18.87 -6.92 12.21
N LEU A 279 17.83 -6.32 12.78
CA LEU A 279 16.75 -5.66 12.03
C LEU A 279 17.33 -4.51 11.17
N GLY A 280 18.09 -3.62 11.80
CA GLY A 280 18.73 -2.51 11.09
C GLY A 280 19.69 -2.97 10.00
N ASP A 281 20.51 -3.98 10.27
CA ASP A 281 21.48 -4.51 9.31
C ASP A 281 20.81 -5.20 8.11
N TYR A 282 19.68 -5.91 8.32
CA TYR A 282 18.87 -6.44 7.21
C TYR A 282 18.42 -5.32 6.27
N TYR A 283 17.76 -4.29 6.81
CA TYR A 283 17.26 -3.18 5.99
C TYR A 283 18.38 -2.37 5.36
N GLY A 284 19.50 -2.16 6.07
CA GLY A 284 20.65 -1.46 5.51
C GLY A 284 21.28 -2.21 4.34
N ARG A 285 21.38 -3.54 4.40
CA ARG A 285 21.87 -4.37 3.29
C ARG A 285 20.90 -4.40 2.13
N LEU A 286 19.59 -4.49 2.41
CA LEU A 286 18.54 -4.41 1.39
C LEU A 286 18.60 -3.07 0.64
N THR A 287 18.76 -1.96 1.34
CA THR A 287 18.94 -0.64 0.70
C THR A 287 20.27 -0.56 -0.06
N ALA A 288 21.37 -1.08 0.50
CA ALA A 288 22.68 -1.08 -0.15
C ALA A 288 22.72 -1.94 -1.43
N TRP A 289 21.93 -3.02 -1.49
CA TRP A 289 21.74 -3.82 -2.70
C TRP A 289 21.30 -2.94 -3.88
N TYR A 290 20.37 -2.01 -3.66
CA TYR A 290 19.86 -1.14 -4.72
C TYR A 290 20.70 0.13 -4.93
N THR A 291 21.28 0.69 -3.86
CA THR A 291 21.91 2.04 -3.90
C THR A 291 23.44 2.02 -3.99
N ARG A 292 24.10 0.90 -3.62
CA ARG A 292 25.57 0.80 -3.49
C ARG A 292 26.21 -0.29 -4.35
N GLY A 293 25.42 -0.93 -5.22
CA GLY A 293 25.89 -2.02 -6.08
C GLY A 293 26.08 -3.35 -5.36
N GLY A 294 25.57 -3.46 -4.12
CA GLY A 294 25.71 -4.63 -3.28
C GLY A 294 26.06 -4.29 -1.82
N PHE A 295 26.36 -5.31 -1.03
CA PHE A 295 26.69 -5.19 0.39
C PHE A 295 27.63 -6.30 0.85
N PHE A 296 28.15 -6.16 2.07
CA PHE A 296 28.78 -7.26 2.80
C PHE A 296 27.82 -7.80 3.86
N ASP A 297 27.64 -9.11 3.90
CA ASP A 297 26.85 -9.76 4.94
C ASP A 297 27.60 -9.82 6.29
N GLU A 298 26.96 -10.36 7.32
CA GLU A 298 27.51 -10.47 8.68
C GLU A 298 28.75 -11.36 8.77
N TYR A 299 29.02 -12.16 7.74
CA TYR A 299 30.21 -13.00 7.65
C TYR A 299 31.31 -12.38 6.77
N GLY A 300 31.14 -11.11 6.37
CA GLY A 300 32.10 -10.37 5.57
C GLY A 300 32.11 -10.79 4.10
N ARG A 301 31.08 -11.50 3.63
CA ARG A 301 30.97 -11.92 2.24
C ARG A 301 30.26 -10.85 1.41
N LYS A 302 30.82 -10.60 0.23
CA LYS A 302 30.29 -9.63 -0.73
C LYS A 302 29.15 -10.23 -1.56
N HIS A 303 28.02 -9.54 -1.58
CA HIS A 303 26.91 -9.75 -2.51
C HIS A 303 26.89 -8.57 -3.50
N VAL A 304 26.73 -8.85 -4.79
CA VAL A 304 26.89 -7.85 -5.87
C VAL A 304 25.63 -7.78 -6.73
N SER A 305 25.09 -6.57 -6.87
CA SER A 305 23.95 -6.27 -7.75
C SER A 305 24.36 -5.46 -8.98
N ASN A 306 25.42 -4.65 -8.86
CA ASN A 306 25.81 -3.61 -9.83
C ASN A 306 24.76 -2.49 -10.03
N TYR A 307 23.80 -2.35 -9.12
CA TYR A 307 22.82 -1.26 -9.12
C TYR A 307 23.38 0.03 -8.50
N ALA A 308 22.82 1.17 -8.87
CA ALA A 308 23.18 2.48 -8.33
C ALA A 308 21.95 3.41 -8.37
N TYR A 309 20.84 2.93 -7.82
CA TYR A 309 19.62 3.71 -7.72
C TYR A 309 19.68 4.71 -6.56
N ASP A 310 18.79 5.70 -6.62
CA ASP A 310 18.58 6.67 -5.54
C ASP A 310 17.08 6.98 -5.41
N TRP A 311 16.65 7.35 -4.21
CA TRP A 311 15.28 7.73 -3.88
C TRP A 311 15.24 8.60 -2.63
N ASP A 312 14.20 9.42 -2.54
CA ASP A 312 14.11 10.48 -1.54
C ASP A 312 13.69 9.95 -0.16
N TYR A 313 12.65 9.13 -0.10
CA TYR A 313 12.05 8.68 1.15
C TYR A 313 12.04 7.16 1.29
N THR A 314 12.30 6.68 2.50
CA THR A 314 12.03 5.29 2.91
C THR A 314 10.97 5.30 4.01
N GLU A 315 9.87 4.58 3.83
CA GLU A 315 8.90 4.37 4.91
C GLU A 315 9.22 3.11 5.69
N ILE A 316 9.15 3.23 7.02
CA ILE A 316 9.47 2.13 7.91
C ILE A 316 8.19 1.44 8.37
N PHE A 317 7.91 0.31 7.72
CA PHE A 317 6.81 -0.63 7.99
C PHE A 317 5.42 -0.12 7.62
N ASN A 318 4.50 -1.07 7.50
CA ASN A 318 3.10 -0.86 7.19
C ASN A 318 2.25 -1.29 8.40
N GLU A 319 1.15 -0.58 8.70
CA GLU A 319 0.15 -0.96 9.70
C GLU A 319 0.75 -1.49 11.01
N ILE A 320 1.62 -0.71 11.63
CA ILE A 320 2.52 -1.15 12.71
C ILE A 320 1.80 -1.77 13.92
N GLU A 321 0.56 -1.41 14.15
CA GLU A 321 -0.32 -1.91 15.20
C GLU A 321 -0.95 -3.27 14.87
N ALA A 322 -1.03 -3.62 13.60
CA ALA A 322 -1.58 -4.88 13.10
C ALA A 322 -0.44 -5.84 12.71
N GLU A 323 0.48 -5.40 11.85
CA GLU A 323 1.64 -6.18 11.40
C GLU A 323 2.66 -6.31 12.55
N HIS A 324 2.89 -7.54 13.01
CA HIS A 324 3.67 -7.85 14.23
C HIS A 324 3.19 -7.19 15.54
N ARG A 325 2.07 -6.44 15.52
CA ARG A 325 1.39 -5.84 16.68
C ARG A 325 2.30 -5.02 17.57
N MET A 326 3.11 -4.14 16.96
CA MET A 326 4.08 -3.34 17.69
C MET A 326 3.37 -2.27 18.53
N SER A 327 3.78 -2.16 19.80
CA SER A 327 3.50 -0.95 20.57
C SER A 327 4.24 0.23 19.96
N VAL A 328 3.78 1.46 20.21
CA VAL A 328 4.44 2.65 19.65
C VAL A 328 5.88 2.79 20.14
N GLU A 329 6.17 2.43 21.38
CA GLU A 329 7.53 2.46 21.97
C GLU A 329 8.44 1.45 21.29
N TYR A 330 7.91 0.25 21.02
CA TYR A 330 8.65 -0.81 20.34
C TYR A 330 8.91 -0.43 18.88
N TYR A 331 7.91 0.11 18.19
CA TYR A 331 8.04 0.63 16.84
C TYR A 331 9.03 1.79 16.75
N THR A 332 8.99 2.74 17.68
CA THR A 332 9.93 3.89 17.73
C THR A 332 11.38 3.41 17.76
N ARG A 333 11.68 2.39 18.59
CA ARG A 333 13.00 1.77 18.64
C ARG A 333 13.38 1.05 17.34
N ALA A 334 12.42 0.37 16.72
CA ALA A 334 12.62 -0.31 15.45
C ALA A 334 12.89 0.68 14.30
N TYR A 335 12.14 1.79 14.26
CA TYR A 335 12.32 2.92 13.35
C TYR A 335 13.75 3.45 13.43
N ASP A 336 14.23 3.76 14.64
CA ASP A 336 15.59 4.24 14.88
C ASP A 336 16.64 3.23 14.39
N ALA A 337 16.45 1.95 14.72
CA ALA A 337 17.38 0.89 14.38
C ALA A 337 17.51 0.68 12.85
N VAL A 338 16.38 0.75 12.12
CA VAL A 338 16.36 0.66 10.67
C VAL A 338 17.12 1.82 10.02
N ILE A 339 16.87 3.05 10.46
CA ILE A 339 17.56 4.24 9.93
C ILE A 339 19.06 4.16 10.19
N GLN A 340 19.46 3.78 11.41
CA GLN A 340 20.87 3.60 11.74
C GLN A 340 21.51 2.50 10.88
N GLY A 341 20.80 1.40 10.65
CA GLY A 341 21.23 0.33 9.75
C GLY A 341 21.43 0.81 8.31
N ILE A 342 20.47 1.52 7.75
CA ILE A 342 20.57 2.13 6.42
C ILE A 342 21.81 3.04 6.35
N ARG A 343 22.00 3.93 7.32
CA ARG A 343 23.19 4.80 7.38
C ARG A 343 24.49 4.01 7.45
N ARG A 344 24.56 2.96 8.28
CA ARG A 344 25.75 2.09 8.41
C ARG A 344 26.14 1.42 7.09
N HIS A 345 25.17 0.91 6.33
CA HIS A 345 25.44 0.11 5.12
C HIS A 345 25.50 0.92 3.83
N THR A 346 24.91 2.11 3.80
CA THR A 346 24.83 2.95 2.58
C THR A 346 25.67 4.22 2.65
N ASN A 347 25.99 4.68 3.87
CA ASN A 347 26.55 6.02 4.13
C ASN A 347 25.66 7.16 3.59
N ASN A 348 24.36 6.92 3.41
CA ASN A 348 23.40 7.94 3.00
C ASN A 348 22.83 8.66 4.23
N THR A 349 23.18 9.94 4.39
CA THR A 349 22.67 10.82 5.45
C THR A 349 21.54 11.74 5.01
N GLU A 350 21.28 11.83 3.70
CA GLU A 350 20.31 12.73 3.09
C GLU A 350 18.95 12.05 2.84
N MET A 351 18.91 10.72 2.87
CA MET A 351 17.68 9.94 2.77
C MET A 351 16.71 10.33 3.87
N LYS A 352 15.46 10.58 3.48
CA LYS A 352 14.37 10.96 4.38
C LYS A 352 13.54 9.75 4.76
N TYR A 353 12.80 9.86 5.85
CA TYR A 353 12.06 8.74 6.41
C TYR A 353 10.61 9.06 6.74
N VAL A 354 9.74 8.12 6.41
CA VAL A 354 8.32 8.18 6.77
C VAL A 354 8.05 7.13 7.85
N GLY A 355 7.31 7.50 8.89
CA GLY A 355 6.95 6.60 9.97
C GLY A 355 5.44 6.40 10.13
N LEU A 356 5.11 5.40 10.94
CA LEU A 356 3.78 4.97 11.40
C LEU A 356 3.00 4.09 10.42
N ALA A 357 2.67 4.56 9.21
CA ALA A 357 1.74 3.88 8.30
C ALA A 357 0.50 3.34 9.05
N HIS A 358 -0.05 4.17 9.94
CA HIS A 358 -1.01 3.72 10.95
C HIS A 358 -2.41 3.57 10.37
N ALA A 359 -3.03 2.39 10.50
CA ALA A 359 -4.41 2.14 10.07
C ALA A 359 -5.43 2.27 11.21
N GLY A 360 -4.97 2.27 12.46
CA GLY A 360 -5.82 2.53 13.63
C GLY A 360 -6.44 3.93 13.63
N HIS A 361 -7.62 4.03 14.24
CA HIS A 361 -8.39 5.27 14.32
C HIS A 361 -8.54 5.76 15.76
N ASN A 362 -8.39 7.07 15.96
CA ASN A 362 -8.50 7.77 17.24
C ASN A 362 -7.47 7.33 18.30
N GLU A 363 -6.31 6.80 17.87
CA GLU A 363 -5.20 6.38 18.75
C GLU A 363 -4.17 7.51 18.95
N PHE A 364 -4.62 8.67 19.42
CA PHE A 364 -3.81 9.90 19.47
C PHE A 364 -2.51 9.79 20.29
N ASP A 365 -2.45 8.91 21.30
CA ASP A 365 -1.25 8.73 22.12
C ASP A 365 -0.08 8.11 21.34
N ARG A 366 -0.37 7.35 20.27
CA ARG A 366 0.64 6.83 19.35
C ARG A 366 1.36 7.98 18.65
N TYR A 367 0.60 8.93 18.11
CA TYR A 367 1.15 10.12 17.48
C TYR A 367 1.94 10.97 18.48
N ARG A 368 1.41 11.18 19.70
CA ARG A 368 2.11 11.95 20.74
C ARG A 368 3.45 11.33 21.14
N TYR A 369 3.50 10.00 21.25
CA TYR A 369 4.74 9.31 21.60
C TYR A 369 5.75 9.38 20.46
N PHE A 370 5.35 9.03 19.24
CA PHE A 370 6.27 8.98 18.10
C PHE A 370 6.78 10.38 17.70
N LEU A 371 5.92 11.39 17.65
CA LEU A 371 6.33 12.74 17.24
C LEU A 371 7.16 13.48 18.28
N ASN A 372 7.33 12.92 19.48
CA ASN A 372 8.21 13.51 20.48
C ASN A 372 9.66 13.06 20.23
N HIS A 373 10.47 13.99 19.70
CA HIS A 373 11.91 13.80 19.44
C HIS A 373 12.70 13.21 20.62
N SER A 374 12.28 13.43 21.88
CA SER A 374 12.99 12.86 23.04
C SER A 374 12.87 11.34 23.16
N ASN A 375 11.91 10.73 22.45
CA ASN A 375 11.69 9.29 22.45
C ASN A 375 12.54 8.56 21.40
N HIS A 376 13.21 9.32 20.53
CA HIS A 376 14.09 8.81 19.49
C HIS A 376 15.57 8.90 19.88
N ALA A 377 16.38 8.03 19.28
CA ALA A 377 17.83 8.11 19.36
C ALA A 377 18.34 9.43 18.75
N PRO A 378 19.46 10.00 19.26
CA PRO A 378 19.99 11.26 18.74
C PRO A 378 20.27 11.24 17.23
N GLY A 379 19.78 12.25 16.52
CA GLY A 379 20.02 12.44 15.09
C GLY A 379 19.13 11.59 14.17
N ILE A 380 18.12 10.91 14.71
CA ILE A 380 17.06 10.30 13.91
C ILE A 380 16.09 11.40 13.44
N PRO A 381 15.85 11.54 12.12
CA PRO A 381 14.93 12.53 11.59
C PRO A 381 13.48 12.03 11.68
N LEU A 382 12.54 12.97 11.74
CA LEU A 382 11.10 12.73 11.62
C LEU A 382 10.58 13.50 10.40
N ASP A 383 10.97 13.07 9.19
CA ASP A 383 10.69 13.85 7.98
C ASP A 383 9.20 13.86 7.62
N MET A 384 8.51 12.74 7.83
CA MET A 384 7.08 12.60 7.52
C MET A 384 6.43 11.51 8.38
N ILE A 385 5.14 11.66 8.70
CA ILE A 385 4.29 10.58 9.20
C ILE A 385 3.21 10.20 8.19
N SER A 386 2.77 8.95 8.28
CA SER A 386 1.72 8.39 7.42
C SER A 386 0.63 7.67 8.19
N TYR A 387 -0.59 7.70 7.65
CA TYR A 387 -1.75 7.00 8.21
C TYR A 387 -2.85 6.80 7.16
N HIS A 388 -3.72 5.81 7.41
CA HIS A 388 -4.63 5.27 6.42
C HIS A 388 -6.06 5.70 6.64
N PHE A 389 -6.88 5.58 5.60
CA PHE A 389 -8.33 5.65 5.73
C PHE A 389 -9.04 4.91 4.60
N TYR A 390 -9.92 3.99 4.99
CA TYR A 390 -10.75 3.22 4.08
C TYR A 390 -12.23 3.47 4.34
N ALA A 391 -12.91 4.07 3.37
CA ALA A 391 -14.35 4.10 3.39
C ALA A 391 -14.93 2.72 3.02
N SER A 392 -16.16 2.45 3.45
CA SER A 392 -16.89 1.24 3.04
C SER A 392 -18.36 1.53 2.77
N SER A 393 -19.10 0.53 2.29
CA SER A 393 -20.56 0.60 2.12
C SER A 393 -21.23 -0.61 2.74
N THR A 394 -22.55 -0.53 2.91
CA THR A 394 -23.36 -1.67 3.37
C THR A 394 -23.54 -2.74 2.30
N SER A 395 -23.23 -2.44 1.03
CA SER A 395 -23.42 -3.36 -0.10
C SER A 395 -22.33 -3.21 -1.15
N ARG A 396 -21.83 -4.34 -1.64
CA ARG A 396 -20.88 -4.43 -2.76
C ARG A 396 -21.53 -4.16 -4.12
N ILE A 397 -22.84 -4.33 -4.26
CA ILE A 397 -23.52 -4.36 -5.57
C ILE A 397 -24.62 -3.32 -5.71
N ASP A 398 -25.00 -2.63 -4.64
CA ASP A 398 -26.02 -1.56 -4.67
C ASP A 398 -25.35 -0.19 -4.80
N PRO A 399 -25.42 0.48 -5.96
CA PRO A 399 -24.79 1.78 -6.17
C PRO A 399 -25.30 2.88 -5.22
N LEU A 400 -26.53 2.78 -4.70
CA LEU A 400 -27.05 3.76 -3.76
C LEU A 400 -26.25 3.77 -2.44
N SER A 401 -25.74 2.61 -2.04
CA SER A 401 -24.95 2.47 -0.80
C SER A 401 -23.59 3.19 -0.87
N TYR A 402 -23.09 3.52 -2.07
CA TYR A 402 -21.79 4.19 -2.26
C TYR A 402 -21.81 5.65 -1.83
N GLU A 403 -22.98 6.27 -1.71
CA GLU A 403 -23.10 7.62 -1.16
C GLU A 403 -22.62 7.71 0.31
N ALA A 404 -22.52 6.57 1.00
CA ALA A 404 -22.03 6.49 2.37
C ALA A 404 -20.53 6.79 2.51
N PHE A 405 -19.74 6.76 1.43
CA PHE A 405 -18.30 7.02 1.50
C PHE A 405 -17.99 8.45 1.98
N PHE A 406 -18.76 9.42 1.49
CA PHE A 406 -18.52 10.84 1.74
C PHE A 406 -18.69 11.26 3.22
N PRO A 407 -19.78 10.91 3.93
CA PRO A 407 -19.92 11.25 5.35
C PRO A 407 -18.92 10.52 6.26
N GLN A 408 -18.40 9.36 5.86
CA GLN A 408 -17.32 8.68 6.61
C GLN A 408 -16.05 9.53 6.59
N LEU A 409 -15.68 10.06 5.42
CA LEU A 409 -14.56 10.99 5.33
C LEU A 409 -14.81 12.27 6.14
N ASP A 410 -16.03 12.79 6.15
CA ASP A 410 -16.36 13.98 6.96
C ASP A 410 -16.04 13.76 8.44
N THR A 411 -16.35 12.57 8.95
CA THR A 411 -15.99 12.17 10.31
C THR A 411 -14.48 12.09 10.47
N PHE A 412 -13.79 11.47 9.52
CA PHE A 412 -12.32 11.32 9.55
C PHE A 412 -11.57 12.67 9.52
N THR A 413 -12.11 13.72 8.90
CA THR A 413 -11.48 15.05 8.95
C THR A 413 -11.34 15.61 10.39
N THR A 414 -12.20 15.18 11.31
CA THR A 414 -12.06 15.54 12.74
C THR A 414 -10.85 14.86 13.37
N GLU A 415 -10.55 13.63 12.97
CA GLU A 415 -9.37 12.90 13.41
C GLU A 415 -8.10 13.51 12.82
N ILE A 416 -8.09 13.82 11.52
CA ILE A 416 -6.97 14.51 10.85
C ILE A 416 -6.61 15.80 11.60
N THR A 417 -7.61 16.59 12.00
CA THR A 417 -7.38 17.85 12.74
C THR A 417 -6.63 17.60 14.04
N GLN A 418 -7.00 16.57 14.79
CA GLN A 418 -6.34 16.23 16.06
C GLN A 418 -4.92 15.70 15.85
N ILE A 419 -4.69 14.88 14.82
CA ILE A 419 -3.35 14.40 14.46
C ILE A 419 -2.45 15.59 14.08
N GLU A 420 -2.95 16.48 13.23
CA GLU A 420 -2.22 17.67 12.79
C GLU A 420 -1.93 18.65 13.93
N ASP A 421 -2.83 18.80 14.90
CA ASP A 421 -2.59 19.61 16.09
C ASP A 421 -1.48 19.02 16.97
N ILE A 422 -1.42 17.69 17.11
CA ILE A 422 -0.34 16.99 17.83
C ILE A 422 0.99 17.20 17.09
N ARG A 423 1.02 17.00 15.77
CA ARG A 423 2.20 17.20 14.93
C ARG A 423 2.72 18.62 15.01
N LYS A 424 1.87 19.63 14.83
CA LYS A 424 2.26 21.05 14.94
C LYS A 424 2.82 21.41 16.31
N ALA A 425 2.34 20.76 17.37
CA ALA A 425 2.81 21.00 18.73
C ALA A 425 4.16 20.33 19.05
N LEU A 426 4.40 19.12 18.53
CA LEU A 426 5.56 18.29 18.91
C LEU A 426 6.68 18.28 17.87
N SER A 427 6.34 18.35 16.59
CA SER A 427 7.26 18.23 15.46
C SER A 427 6.74 19.01 14.23
N PRO A 428 6.67 20.37 14.31
CA PRO A 428 6.05 21.20 13.28
C PRO A 428 6.69 21.10 11.88
N GLU A 429 7.94 20.66 11.81
CA GLU A 429 8.69 20.39 10.58
C GLU A 429 8.36 19.04 9.92
N THR A 430 7.80 18.09 10.68
CA THR A 430 7.38 16.79 10.14
C THR A 430 6.22 16.99 9.19
N ARG A 431 6.32 16.41 7.99
CA ARG A 431 5.26 16.41 6.97
C ARG A 431 4.23 15.32 7.25
N THR A 432 3.10 15.36 6.55
CA THR A 432 2.04 14.35 6.70
C THR A 432 1.57 13.83 5.35
N THR A 433 1.50 12.50 5.23
CA THR A 433 0.86 11.84 4.09
C THR A 433 -0.30 10.97 4.56
N ILE A 434 -1.38 10.94 3.79
CA ILE A 434 -2.38 9.88 3.87
C ILE A 434 -2.09 8.95 2.72
N ASP A 435 -1.30 7.92 2.98
CA ASP A 435 -0.68 7.06 1.97
C ASP A 435 -1.59 5.96 1.45
N GLU A 436 -2.50 5.47 2.30
CA GLU A 436 -3.52 4.51 1.89
C GLU A 436 -4.93 5.09 2.10
N LEU A 437 -5.36 5.89 1.12
CA LEU A 437 -6.74 6.32 1.00
C LEU A 437 -7.48 5.45 -0.01
N GLY A 438 -8.59 4.85 0.40
CA GLY A 438 -9.33 3.95 -0.48
C GLY A 438 -10.76 3.68 -0.06
N ILE A 439 -11.34 2.72 -0.76
CA ILE A 439 -12.61 2.08 -0.42
C ILE A 439 -12.34 0.59 -0.36
N ILE A 440 -12.77 -0.06 0.71
CA ILE A 440 -12.82 -1.52 0.80
C ILE A 440 -14.30 -1.92 0.87
N LEU A 441 -14.80 -2.51 -0.21
CA LEU A 441 -16.15 -3.03 -0.26
C LEU A 441 -16.29 -4.32 0.57
N PRO A 442 -17.52 -4.66 1.02
CA PRO A 442 -17.78 -5.95 1.64
C PRO A 442 -17.27 -7.11 0.77
N ASP A 443 -16.70 -8.12 1.44
CA ASP A 443 -16.25 -9.38 0.84
C ASP A 443 -15.12 -9.24 -0.20
N ASP A 444 -14.28 -8.19 -0.12
CA ASP A 444 -13.28 -7.89 -1.16
C ASP A 444 -12.27 -9.02 -1.42
N ASN A 445 -11.92 -9.79 -0.40
CA ASN A 445 -11.03 -10.95 -0.51
C ASN A 445 -11.79 -12.30 -0.49
N ASN A 446 -13.11 -12.28 -0.68
CA ASN A 446 -13.88 -13.51 -0.84
C ASN A 446 -13.85 -13.93 -2.32
N PRO A 447 -13.36 -15.14 -2.66
CA PRO A 447 -13.25 -15.60 -4.04
C PRO A 447 -14.59 -15.78 -4.75
N ASP A 448 -15.68 -15.88 -3.98
CA ASP A 448 -17.05 -16.04 -4.46
C ASP A 448 -17.85 -14.71 -4.50
N ALA A 449 -17.22 -13.59 -4.12
CA ALA A 449 -17.89 -12.29 -4.12
C ALA A 449 -18.34 -11.88 -5.54
N PRO A 450 -19.56 -11.35 -5.71
CA PRO A 450 -20.01 -10.85 -7.00
C PRO A 450 -19.17 -9.65 -7.44
N GLN A 451 -19.03 -9.44 -8.75
CA GLN A 451 -18.42 -8.23 -9.27
C GLN A 451 -19.27 -7.01 -8.92
N PHE A 452 -18.63 -5.94 -8.46
CA PHE A 452 -19.31 -4.66 -8.29
C PHE A 452 -19.64 -4.04 -9.66
N PRO A 453 -20.73 -3.26 -9.76
CA PRO A 453 -21.13 -2.61 -11.02
C PRO A 453 -20.10 -1.56 -11.48
N LEU A 454 -20.02 -1.32 -12.79
CA LEU A 454 -19.04 -0.38 -13.38
C LEU A 454 -19.09 1.02 -12.77
N ILE A 455 -20.28 1.49 -12.38
CA ILE A 455 -20.48 2.80 -11.73
C ILE A 455 -19.69 2.95 -10.41
N PHE A 456 -19.28 1.84 -9.78
CA PHE A 456 -18.38 1.88 -8.63
C PHE A 456 -17.08 2.63 -8.93
N TRP A 457 -16.54 2.51 -10.15
CA TRP A 457 -15.33 3.23 -10.54
C TRP A 457 -15.52 4.75 -10.44
N ASN A 458 -16.67 5.25 -10.87
CA ASN A 458 -17.02 6.66 -10.74
C ASN A 458 -17.28 7.06 -9.28
N ALA A 459 -17.95 6.21 -8.49
CA ALA A 459 -18.12 6.46 -7.06
C ALA A 459 -16.77 6.57 -6.32
N GLY A 460 -15.83 5.68 -6.60
CA GLY A 460 -14.48 5.74 -6.05
C GLY A 460 -13.66 6.93 -6.54
N ALA A 461 -13.85 7.33 -7.81
CA ALA A 461 -13.23 8.53 -8.36
C ALA A 461 -13.75 9.82 -7.71
N ALA A 462 -15.08 9.94 -7.55
CA ALA A 462 -15.73 11.04 -6.85
C ALA A 462 -15.28 11.13 -5.40
N TYR A 463 -15.24 9.99 -4.70
CA TYR A 463 -14.73 9.91 -3.33
C TYR A 463 -13.29 10.43 -3.23
N TYR A 464 -12.39 9.99 -4.11
CA TYR A 464 -11.00 10.44 -4.07
C TYR A 464 -10.84 11.93 -4.38
N ALA A 465 -11.51 12.45 -5.41
CA ALA A 465 -11.45 13.88 -5.74
C ALA A 465 -12.00 14.75 -4.60
N TYR A 466 -13.09 14.31 -3.97
CA TYR A 466 -13.63 14.92 -2.77
C TYR A 466 -12.62 14.90 -1.62
N ALA A 467 -12.01 13.75 -1.38
CA ALA A 467 -11.02 13.56 -0.33
C ALA A 467 -9.81 14.46 -0.49
N TRP A 468 -9.16 14.43 -1.65
CA TRP A 468 -8.00 15.25 -1.96
C TRP A 468 -8.28 16.74 -1.67
N ALA A 469 -9.37 17.29 -2.20
CA ALA A 469 -9.67 18.71 -2.03
C ALA A 469 -10.05 19.08 -0.59
N LYS A 470 -10.79 18.21 0.11
CA LYS A 470 -11.21 18.46 1.49
C LYS A 470 -10.06 18.35 2.47
N ILE A 471 -9.23 17.33 2.31
CA ILE A 471 -8.03 17.08 3.13
C ILE A 471 -6.98 18.17 2.87
N ALA A 472 -6.88 18.71 1.65
CA ALA A 472 -5.91 19.74 1.33
C ALA A 472 -6.02 20.99 2.20
N ARG A 473 -7.25 21.33 2.62
CA ARG A 473 -7.52 22.43 3.56
C ARG A 473 -6.88 22.21 4.94
N GLN A 474 -6.64 20.96 5.33
CA GLN A 474 -6.09 20.60 6.64
C GLN A 474 -4.56 20.63 6.68
N GLY A 475 -3.91 20.85 5.53
CA GLY A 475 -2.46 20.98 5.43
C GLY A 475 -1.71 19.66 5.28
N ILE A 476 -2.36 18.62 4.76
CA ILE A 476 -1.71 17.35 4.43
C ILE A 476 -0.88 17.51 3.15
N ASP A 477 0.35 17.00 3.15
CA ASP A 477 1.29 17.16 2.04
C ASP A 477 0.97 16.26 0.85
N VAL A 478 0.61 15.01 1.11
CA VAL A 478 0.41 13.98 0.07
C VAL A 478 -0.83 13.16 0.41
N VAL A 479 -1.67 12.91 -0.59
CA VAL A 479 -2.82 11.99 -0.48
C VAL A 479 -2.67 10.93 -1.55
N GLY A 480 -2.42 9.70 -1.12
CA GLY A 480 -2.17 8.53 -1.94
C GLY A 480 -3.39 7.62 -2.06
N HIS A 481 -3.71 7.19 -3.27
CA HIS A 481 -4.53 6.00 -3.45
C HIS A 481 -3.84 4.76 -2.87
N SER A 482 -4.61 3.92 -2.16
CA SER A 482 -4.13 2.67 -1.56
C SER A 482 -3.39 1.74 -2.52
N GLN A 483 -3.93 1.44 -3.72
CA GLN A 483 -3.25 0.55 -4.68
C GLN A 483 -3.57 0.87 -6.15
N LEU A 484 -2.54 0.96 -6.99
CA LEU A 484 -2.67 1.00 -8.44
C LEU A 484 -3.34 -0.28 -8.98
N VAL A 485 -2.98 -1.43 -8.42
CA VAL A 485 -3.39 -2.76 -8.88
C VAL A 485 -3.93 -3.57 -7.71
N GLY A 486 -5.21 -3.95 -7.83
CA GLY A 486 -5.87 -4.99 -7.05
C GLY A 486 -6.72 -5.82 -8.03
N TYR A 487 -7.20 -6.99 -7.61
CA TYR A 487 -7.90 -7.90 -8.52
C TYR A 487 -8.84 -8.87 -7.78
N PRO A 488 -9.94 -9.30 -8.41
CA PRO A 488 -10.82 -10.32 -7.86
C PRO A 488 -10.17 -11.70 -8.00
N ASN A 489 -10.89 -12.76 -7.68
CA ASN A 489 -10.44 -14.11 -8.02
C ASN A 489 -10.18 -14.23 -9.53
N LEU A 490 -8.98 -14.68 -9.92
CA LEU A 490 -8.57 -14.90 -11.32
C LEU A 490 -8.20 -16.38 -11.52
N PRO A 491 -9.18 -17.28 -11.73
CA PRO A 491 -8.93 -18.71 -11.85
C PRO A 491 -7.97 -19.10 -12.98
N ASN A 492 -8.01 -18.36 -14.10
CA ASN A 492 -7.13 -18.60 -15.25
C ASN A 492 -5.65 -18.35 -14.93
N LEU A 493 -5.36 -17.52 -13.92
CA LEU A 493 -4.02 -17.24 -13.43
C LEU A 493 -3.70 -17.95 -12.11
N GLN A 494 -4.67 -18.69 -11.54
CA GLN A 494 -4.59 -19.31 -10.22
C GLN A 494 -4.28 -18.29 -9.10
N LEU A 495 -4.87 -17.11 -9.19
CA LEU A 495 -4.69 -16.04 -8.19
C LEU A 495 -5.95 -15.84 -7.37
N GLU A 496 -5.80 -15.90 -6.05
CA GLU A 496 -6.83 -15.50 -5.08
C GLU A 496 -7.05 -13.98 -5.10
N PRO A 497 -8.26 -13.49 -4.77
CA PRO A 497 -8.53 -12.04 -4.77
C PRO A 497 -7.60 -11.27 -3.84
N GLN A 498 -7.21 -10.08 -4.27
CA GLN A 498 -6.49 -9.09 -3.48
C GLN A 498 -7.14 -7.72 -3.69
N PHE A 499 -8.00 -7.33 -2.75
CA PHE A 499 -8.63 -6.02 -2.64
C PHE A 499 -9.00 -5.37 -4.00
N PRO A 500 -9.89 -5.98 -4.80
CA PRO A 500 -10.27 -5.44 -6.11
C PRO A 500 -10.85 -4.03 -6.04
N SER A 501 -11.48 -3.63 -4.92
CA SER A 501 -12.15 -2.34 -4.84
C SER A 501 -11.18 -1.14 -4.71
N VAL A 502 -9.92 -1.36 -4.29
CA VAL A 502 -8.91 -0.30 -4.24
C VAL A 502 -8.24 -0.04 -5.60
N ALA A 503 -8.26 -1.01 -6.52
CA ALA A 503 -7.56 -0.96 -7.80
C ALA A 503 -7.85 0.29 -8.66
N MET A 504 -6.83 0.86 -9.29
CA MET A 504 -7.00 1.99 -10.23
C MET A 504 -6.97 1.56 -11.69
N LEU A 505 -6.47 0.36 -11.99
CA LEU A 505 -6.41 -0.21 -13.33
C LEU A 505 -7.35 -1.41 -13.46
N ASN A 506 -7.85 -1.63 -14.67
CA ASN A 506 -8.53 -2.86 -15.03
C ASN A 506 -7.53 -4.02 -14.96
N TRP A 507 -7.76 -4.96 -14.05
CA TRP A 507 -6.89 -6.12 -13.80
C TRP A 507 -6.77 -7.11 -14.97
N THR A 508 -7.60 -6.99 -16.02
CA THR A 508 -7.54 -7.84 -17.22
C THR A 508 -6.84 -7.15 -18.39
N THR A 509 -7.10 -5.85 -18.61
CA THR A 509 -6.61 -5.12 -19.79
C THR A 509 -5.45 -4.17 -19.47
N GLY A 510 -5.29 -3.78 -18.20
CA GLY A 510 -4.39 -2.72 -17.78
C GLY A 510 -4.87 -1.30 -18.10
N GLU A 511 -6.11 -1.13 -18.59
CA GLU A 511 -6.69 0.20 -18.87
C GLU A 511 -7.01 0.96 -17.59
N GLY A 512 -6.89 2.29 -17.61
CA GLY A 512 -7.22 3.15 -16.48
C GLY A 512 -8.70 3.15 -16.15
N THR A 513 -9.06 2.94 -14.87
CA THR A 513 -10.43 3.16 -14.37
C THR A 513 -10.72 4.66 -14.20
N ALA A 514 -11.96 5.01 -13.88
CA ALA A 514 -12.31 6.38 -13.52
C ALA A 514 -11.44 6.95 -12.36
N LYS A 515 -10.95 6.11 -11.43
CA LYS A 515 -10.01 6.53 -10.37
C LYS A 515 -8.66 6.96 -10.94
N TYR A 516 -8.12 6.20 -11.89
CA TYR A 516 -6.89 6.56 -12.60
C TYR A 516 -7.04 7.86 -13.37
N TRP A 517 -8.10 7.99 -14.18
CA TRP A 517 -8.30 9.18 -15.01
C TRP A 517 -8.63 10.43 -14.19
N THR A 518 -9.31 10.27 -13.06
CA THR A 518 -9.54 11.39 -12.11
C THR A 518 -8.24 11.81 -11.44
N SER A 519 -7.41 10.86 -11.01
CA SER A 519 -6.07 11.18 -10.48
C SER A 519 -5.23 11.93 -11.50
N LYS A 520 -5.21 11.44 -12.74
CA LYS A 520 -4.49 12.10 -13.84
C LYS A 520 -5.02 13.51 -14.09
N LEU A 521 -6.35 13.70 -14.13
CA LEU A 521 -6.98 15.00 -14.29
C LEU A 521 -6.55 15.96 -13.17
N LEU A 522 -6.53 15.53 -11.92
CA LEU A 522 -6.09 16.36 -10.78
C LEU A 522 -4.59 16.70 -10.87
N ILE A 523 -3.73 15.73 -11.18
CA ILE A 523 -2.28 15.93 -11.35
C ILE A 523 -1.99 16.93 -12.48
N GLU A 524 -2.66 16.82 -13.62
CA GLU A 524 -2.45 17.70 -14.77
C GLU A 524 -3.10 19.08 -14.60
N THR A 525 -4.17 19.17 -13.80
CA THR A 525 -4.87 20.43 -13.54
C THR A 525 -4.16 21.26 -12.48
N ALA A 526 -3.84 20.66 -11.32
CA ALA A 526 -3.38 21.39 -10.15
C ALA A 526 -1.92 21.82 -10.31
N ASP A 527 -1.66 23.09 -9.97
CA ASP A 527 -0.30 23.61 -9.81
C ASP A 527 -0.09 23.88 -8.32
N ILE A 528 0.38 22.87 -7.59
CA ILE A 528 0.52 22.85 -6.13
C ILE A 528 1.45 23.96 -5.59
N ASP A 529 2.24 24.62 -6.43
CA ASP A 529 3.10 25.73 -6.00
C ASP A 529 2.47 27.11 -6.26
N ASN A 530 1.40 27.15 -7.07
CA ASN A 530 0.87 28.40 -7.62
C ASN A 530 -0.65 28.55 -7.54
N ASP A 531 -1.39 27.50 -7.19
CA ASP A 531 -2.84 27.54 -7.05
C ASP A 531 -3.26 27.91 -5.63
N GLN A 532 -4.03 28.99 -5.53
CA GLN A 532 -4.64 29.47 -4.30
C GLN A 532 -6.11 29.06 -4.30
N ALA A 533 -6.54 28.26 -3.32
CA ALA A 533 -7.97 28.00 -3.12
C ALA A 533 -8.66 29.30 -2.69
N VAL A 534 -9.86 29.54 -3.21
CA VAL A 534 -10.70 30.71 -2.88
C VAL A 534 -12.02 30.27 -2.27
N ILE A 535 -12.66 31.19 -1.54
CA ILE A 535 -13.93 30.90 -0.88
C ILE A 535 -14.98 30.48 -1.92
N THR A 536 -15.43 29.23 -1.78
CA THR A 536 -16.43 28.59 -2.62
C THR A 536 -17.58 28.14 -1.72
N ARG A 537 -18.82 28.44 -2.11
CA ARG A 537 -20.02 28.09 -1.37
C ARG A 537 -21.07 27.50 -2.31
N THR A 538 -21.96 26.69 -1.77
CA THR A 538 -23.08 26.11 -2.52
C THR A 538 -24.40 26.41 -1.84
N THR A 539 -25.50 26.50 -2.61
CA THR A 539 -26.87 26.50 -2.05
C THR A 539 -27.25 25.14 -1.46
N ASP A 540 -26.45 24.11 -1.71
CA ASP A 540 -26.55 22.79 -1.09
C ASP A 540 -25.99 22.83 0.33
N VAL A 541 -26.90 22.93 1.31
CA VAL A 541 -26.53 23.10 2.73
C VAL A 541 -25.75 21.88 3.23
N GLY A 542 -24.52 22.13 3.68
CA GLY A 542 -23.60 21.08 4.13
C GLY A 542 -23.03 20.25 2.98
N GLU A 543 -23.13 20.74 1.74
CA GLU A 543 -22.59 20.09 0.53
C GLU A 543 -23.05 18.64 0.41
N LYS A 544 -24.29 18.30 0.77
CA LYS A 544 -24.73 16.90 0.88
C LYS A 544 -24.74 16.15 -0.46
N ASN A 545 -24.97 16.88 -1.54
CA ASN A 545 -25.16 16.36 -2.88
C ASN A 545 -23.98 16.68 -3.80
N VAL A 546 -23.45 17.90 -3.72
CA VAL A 546 -22.33 18.35 -4.55
C VAL A 546 -21.29 19.00 -3.67
N PHE A 547 -20.03 18.63 -3.91
CA PHE A 547 -18.87 19.34 -3.40
C PHE A 547 -18.27 20.20 -4.51
N SER A 548 -17.79 21.40 -4.16
CA SER A 548 -17.07 22.25 -5.11
C SER A 548 -15.97 23.07 -4.44
N GLN A 549 -14.82 23.18 -5.10
CA GLN A 549 -13.72 24.03 -4.67
C GLN A 549 -13.10 24.76 -5.87
N ALA A 550 -13.05 26.08 -5.80
CA ALA A 550 -12.44 26.93 -6.81
C ALA A 550 -11.01 27.33 -6.44
N PHE A 551 -10.19 27.52 -7.46
CA PHE A 551 -8.78 27.88 -7.37
C PHE A 551 -8.43 29.01 -8.34
N VAL A 552 -7.50 29.86 -7.92
CA VAL A 552 -6.89 30.91 -8.73
C VAL A 552 -5.39 30.66 -8.81
N ARG A 553 -4.88 30.47 -10.02
CA ARG A 553 -3.45 30.38 -10.28
C ARG A 553 -2.79 31.75 -10.22
N LYS A 554 -1.50 31.83 -9.86
CA LYS A 554 -0.72 33.09 -9.88
C LYS A 554 -0.80 33.86 -11.21
N ASN A 555 -0.95 33.16 -12.34
CA ASN A 555 -1.14 33.79 -13.66
C ASN A 555 -2.57 34.28 -13.94
N ARG A 556 -3.46 34.25 -12.94
CA ARG A 556 -4.88 34.60 -12.95
C ARG A 556 -5.80 33.62 -13.71
N GLN A 557 -5.30 32.45 -14.12
CA GLN A 557 -6.17 31.37 -14.57
C GLN A 557 -7.03 30.88 -13.40
N ARG A 558 -8.27 30.52 -13.70
CA ARG A 558 -9.29 30.15 -12.71
C ARG A 558 -9.87 28.81 -13.07
N TRP A 559 -10.05 27.95 -12.09
CA TRP A 559 -10.68 26.66 -12.31
C TRP A 559 -11.48 26.22 -11.09
N VAL A 560 -12.46 25.33 -11.31
CA VAL A 560 -13.37 24.83 -10.28
C VAL A 560 -13.44 23.32 -10.38
N LEU A 561 -13.13 22.63 -9.28
CA LEU A 561 -13.44 21.20 -9.11
C LEU A 561 -14.89 21.08 -8.65
N ILE A 562 -15.66 20.18 -9.27
CA ILE A 562 -17.04 19.87 -8.90
C ILE A 562 -17.19 18.34 -8.84
N VAL A 563 -17.73 17.85 -7.73
CA VAL A 563 -17.93 16.42 -7.48
C VAL A 563 -19.40 16.16 -7.16
N ASN A 564 -20.05 15.32 -7.96
CA ASN A 564 -21.37 14.79 -7.63
C ASN A 564 -21.21 13.63 -6.62
N LYS A 565 -21.87 13.72 -5.47
CA LYS A 565 -21.82 12.73 -4.39
C LYS A 565 -23.03 11.78 -4.38
N ARG A 566 -23.89 11.86 -5.41
CA ARG A 566 -25.16 11.15 -5.48
C ARG A 566 -25.15 10.10 -6.58
N PHE A 567 -25.89 9.01 -6.35
CA PHE A 567 -26.28 8.08 -7.40
C PHE A 567 -27.49 8.62 -8.20
N ALA A 568 -27.40 9.88 -8.64
CA ALA A 568 -28.43 10.57 -9.40
C ALA A 568 -27.82 11.71 -10.20
N ASN A 569 -28.51 12.16 -11.26
CA ASN A 569 -28.12 13.39 -11.94
C ASN A 569 -28.32 14.59 -11.00
N VAL A 570 -27.36 15.50 -10.99
CA VAL A 570 -27.45 16.75 -10.23
C VAL A 570 -27.14 17.92 -11.14
N ASP A 571 -28.06 18.87 -11.20
CA ASP A 571 -27.86 20.13 -11.92
C ASP A 571 -27.17 21.15 -11.02
N VAL A 572 -26.10 21.75 -11.52
CA VAL A 572 -25.41 22.87 -10.88
C VAL A 572 -25.46 24.11 -11.77
N LEU A 573 -25.47 25.28 -11.13
CA LEU A 573 -25.35 26.57 -11.80
C LEU A 573 -24.01 27.21 -11.40
N LEU A 574 -23.04 27.20 -12.32
CA LEU A 574 -21.74 27.86 -12.15
C LEU A 574 -21.69 29.11 -13.01
N ARG A 575 -22.02 30.25 -12.41
CA ARG A 575 -22.14 31.53 -13.12
C ARG A 575 -20.80 32.00 -13.72
N GLY A 576 -20.86 32.47 -14.95
CA GLY A 576 -19.69 32.98 -15.68
C GLY A 576 -18.80 31.88 -16.25
N SER A 577 -19.31 30.66 -16.37
CA SER A 577 -18.58 29.53 -16.96
C SER A 577 -18.74 29.45 -18.48
N ILE A 578 -19.72 30.16 -19.06
CA ILE A 578 -19.91 30.28 -20.52
C ILE A 578 -18.60 30.72 -21.20
N GLY A 579 -18.18 29.93 -22.19
CA GLY A 579 -16.93 30.15 -22.93
C GLY A 579 -15.70 29.49 -22.30
N GLY A 580 -15.82 28.96 -21.08
CA GLY A 580 -14.85 28.07 -20.46
C GLY A 580 -14.89 26.65 -21.01
N THR A 581 -14.02 25.80 -20.48
CA THR A 581 -13.88 24.38 -20.86
C THR A 581 -14.08 23.51 -19.63
N MET A 582 -14.87 22.45 -19.77
CA MET A 582 -15.07 21.43 -18.75
C MET A 582 -14.44 20.12 -19.18
N GLN A 583 -13.67 19.51 -18.30
CA GLN A 583 -13.22 18.12 -18.42
C GLN A 583 -13.96 17.28 -17.37
N ILE A 584 -14.62 16.20 -17.81
CA ILE A 584 -15.48 15.39 -16.94
C ILE A 584 -15.12 13.90 -17.02
N VAL A 585 -14.97 13.26 -15.86
CA VAL A 585 -14.89 11.80 -15.71
C VAL A 585 -16.24 11.31 -15.19
N ASN A 586 -16.90 10.46 -15.97
CA ASN A 586 -18.22 9.93 -15.64
C ASN A 586 -18.42 8.55 -16.30
N GLU A 587 -19.63 7.97 -16.23
CA GLU A 587 -19.88 6.66 -16.82
C GLU A 587 -19.61 6.62 -18.34
N ALA A 588 -19.83 7.74 -19.04
CA ALA A 588 -19.62 7.84 -20.48
C ALA A 588 -18.13 7.85 -20.88
N SER A 589 -17.22 8.26 -19.98
CA SER A 589 -15.77 8.14 -20.25
C SER A 589 -15.28 6.69 -20.16
N GLY A 590 -15.98 5.80 -19.45
CA GLY A 590 -15.60 4.40 -19.28
C GLY A 590 -14.19 4.23 -18.74
N PHE A 591 -13.37 3.43 -19.41
CA PHE A 591 -11.92 3.27 -19.13
C PHE A 591 -11.03 4.26 -19.92
N GLY A 592 -11.63 5.28 -20.54
CA GLY A 592 -10.96 6.30 -21.33
C GLY A 592 -10.73 7.62 -20.58
N PRO A 593 -10.00 8.56 -21.21
CA PRO A 593 -9.69 9.86 -20.63
C PRO A 593 -10.93 10.72 -20.35
N PRO A 594 -10.79 11.80 -19.55
CA PRO A 594 -11.87 12.76 -19.32
C PRO A 594 -12.46 13.29 -20.63
N ILE A 595 -13.79 13.44 -20.68
CA ILE A 595 -14.49 14.04 -21.82
C ILE A 595 -14.36 15.56 -21.71
N GLU A 596 -13.83 16.19 -22.74
CA GLU A 596 -13.72 17.66 -22.79
C GLU A 596 -14.93 18.27 -23.51
N THR A 597 -15.48 19.35 -22.97
CA THR A 597 -16.62 20.07 -23.55
C THR A 597 -16.50 21.57 -23.32
N LYS A 598 -16.77 22.36 -24.35
CA LYS A 598 -16.86 23.83 -24.23
C LYS A 598 -18.23 24.21 -23.67
N LEU A 599 -18.25 25.04 -22.63
CA LEU A 599 -19.49 25.45 -21.98
C LEU A 599 -20.18 26.57 -22.75
N THR A 600 -21.45 26.36 -23.11
CA THR A 600 -22.31 27.34 -23.80
C THR A 600 -23.38 27.93 -22.90
N GLU A 601 -23.56 27.36 -21.72
CA GLU A 601 -24.49 27.79 -20.68
C GLU A 601 -23.83 27.64 -19.31
N ASP A 602 -24.34 28.37 -18.31
CA ASP A 602 -23.84 28.29 -16.93
C ASP A 602 -24.40 27.07 -16.16
N ARG A 603 -25.42 26.40 -16.71
CA ARG A 603 -26.01 25.19 -16.13
C ARG A 603 -25.19 23.98 -16.57
N ILE A 604 -24.80 23.14 -15.62
CA ILE A 604 -24.08 21.90 -15.87
C ILE A 604 -24.87 20.76 -15.22
N THR A 605 -25.20 19.73 -15.99
CA THR A 605 -25.79 18.49 -15.46
C THR A 605 -24.68 17.47 -15.23
N LEU A 606 -24.47 17.11 -13.96
CA LEU A 606 -23.52 16.09 -13.55
C LEU A 606 -24.24 14.74 -13.47
N SER A 607 -23.75 13.74 -14.19
CA SER A 607 -24.21 12.36 -14.05
C SER A 607 -23.78 11.75 -12.71
N PRO A 608 -24.35 10.59 -12.30
CA PRO A 608 -24.04 9.98 -11.01
C PRO A 608 -22.54 9.84 -10.77
N PHE A 609 -22.09 10.32 -9.60
CA PHE A 609 -20.67 10.29 -9.21
C PHE A 609 -19.68 10.90 -10.21
N ALA A 610 -20.13 11.85 -11.05
CA ALA A 610 -19.23 12.54 -11.96
C ALA A 610 -18.25 13.47 -11.22
N VAL A 611 -17.02 13.52 -11.73
CA VAL A 611 -15.99 14.49 -11.33
C VAL A 611 -15.72 15.41 -12.51
N ALA A 612 -15.87 16.71 -12.31
CA ALA A 612 -15.66 17.73 -13.33
C ALA A 612 -14.64 18.77 -12.88
N VAL A 613 -13.74 19.15 -13.78
CA VAL A 613 -12.88 20.33 -13.66
C VAL A 613 -13.34 21.34 -14.71
N VAL A 614 -13.73 22.53 -14.27
CA VAL A 614 -14.14 23.63 -15.14
C VAL A 614 -13.07 24.70 -15.14
N HIS A 615 -12.40 24.90 -16.27
CA HIS A 615 -11.55 26.06 -16.52
C HIS A 615 -12.42 27.24 -16.94
N MET A 616 -12.44 28.29 -16.11
CA MET A 616 -13.25 29.47 -16.36
C MET A 616 -12.67 30.28 -17.52
N PRO A 617 -13.51 30.98 -18.31
CA PRO A 617 -13.01 31.86 -19.36
C PRO A 617 -12.11 32.97 -18.78
N ASN A 618 -11.14 33.39 -19.58
CA ASN A 618 -10.33 34.57 -19.28
C ASN A 618 -11.24 35.82 -19.38
N GLY A 619 -11.62 36.38 -18.23
CA GLY A 619 -12.40 37.61 -18.13
C GLY A 619 -11.83 38.50 -17.03
N GLU A 620 -12.06 39.81 -17.13
CA GLU A 620 -11.67 40.73 -16.06
C GLU A 620 -12.33 40.29 -14.74
N LEU A 621 -11.53 40.18 -13.68
CA LEU A 621 -12.03 40.04 -12.32
C LEU A 621 -12.88 41.30 -12.07
N GLY A 622 -14.21 41.17 -12.12
CA GLY A 622 -15.10 42.23 -11.68
C GLY A 622 -14.72 42.54 -10.23
N ILE A 623 -14.08 43.69 -10.05
CA ILE A 623 -13.57 44.22 -8.79
C ILE A 623 -14.72 44.47 -7.81
#